data_AF-A0AAE3YBB8-F1
#
_entry.id   AF-A0AAE3YBB8-F1
#
_cell.length_a   1.000
_cell.length_b   1.000
_cell.length_c   1.000
_cell.angle_alpha   90.00
_cell.angle_beta   90.00
_cell.angle_gamma   90.00
#
_symmetry.space_group_name_H-M   'P 1'
#
loop_
_entity.id
_entity.type
_entity.pdbx_description
1 polymer ?
#
loop_
_entity_poly.entity_id
_entity_poly.type
_entity_poly.pdbx_seq_one_letter_code
_entity_poly.pdbx_strand_id
1 'polypeptide(L)'
;MKISSILLIVNTLLLIAIWVFTGIKYAALPEMVPTHFDFQGNVDGESGKIAIWALPCIATFISVLFVGLSRNPNSTLLNVPKSFRNKETLELYMFSLQFPVMLLFLDIIIESVRVAEGKQTELSNVIFFILGLLFTVIGVGLVKSIQEGFTKKSND
;
A
#
# COMPACT_ATOMS: atom_id res chain seq x y z
N MET A 1 21.44 -10.70 0.66
CA MET A 1 19.97 -10.92 0.75
C MET A 1 19.35 -10.53 -0.58
N LYS A 2 18.36 -11.28 -1.10
CA LYS A 2 17.65 -10.86 -2.32
C LYS A 2 16.85 -9.58 -2.03
N ILE A 3 16.73 -8.68 -3.00
CA ILE A 3 16.02 -7.39 -2.86
C ILE A 3 14.56 -7.62 -2.43
N SER A 4 13.89 -8.63 -2.98
CA SER A 4 12.53 -9.01 -2.62
C SER A 4 12.39 -9.34 -1.12
N SER A 5 13.38 -10.02 -0.53
CA SER A 5 13.38 -10.33 0.91
C SER A 5 13.54 -9.09 1.77
N ILE A 6 14.37 -8.13 1.34
CA ILE A 6 14.51 -6.84 2.03
C ILE A 6 13.18 -6.09 1.98
N LEU A 7 12.55 -5.99 0.81
CA LEU A 7 11.25 -5.34 0.65
C LEU A 7 10.17 -6.02 1.52
N LEU A 8 10.13 -7.35 1.59
CA LEU A 8 9.21 -8.07 2.46
C LEU A 8 9.41 -7.68 3.94
N ILE A 9 10.65 -7.61 4.41
CA ILE A 9 10.95 -7.19 5.79
C ILE A 9 10.50 -5.75 6.01
N VAL A 10 10.86 -4.83 5.12
CA VAL A 10 10.46 -3.41 5.21
C VAL A 10 8.94 -3.27 5.25
N ASN A 11 8.22 -3.94 4.35
CA ASN A 11 6.76 -3.93 4.32
C ASN A 11 6.13 -4.50 5.60
N THR A 12 6.73 -5.55 6.16
CA THR A 12 6.28 -6.13 7.43
C THR A 12 6.48 -5.15 8.58
N LEU A 13 7.64 -4.48 8.63
CA LEU A 13 7.93 -3.47 9.65
C LEU A 13 7.00 -2.25 9.52
N LEU A 14 6.68 -1.81 8.30
CA LEU A 14 5.69 -0.76 8.05
C LEU A 14 4.30 -1.17 8.55
N LEU A 15 3.87 -2.40 8.29
CA LEU A 15 2.60 -2.91 8.81
C LEU A 15 2.56 -2.93 10.33
N ILE A 16 3.65 -3.34 10.98
CA ILE A 16 3.77 -3.28 12.45
C ILE A 16 3.70 -1.82 12.93
N ALA A 17 4.40 -0.91 12.26
CA ALA A 17 4.37 0.52 12.60
C ALA A 17 2.96 1.11 12.47
N ILE A 18 2.20 0.74 11.43
CA ILE A 18 0.80 1.12 11.22
C ILE A 18 -0.06 0.71 12.43
N TRP A 19 0.03 -0.57 12.84
CA TRP A 19 -0.72 -1.09 13.99
C TRP A 19 -0.32 -0.43 15.31
N VAL A 20 0.99 -0.32 15.57
CA VAL A 20 1.54 0.26 16.79
C VAL A 20 1.17 1.73 16.89
N PHE A 21 1.33 2.51 15.81
CA PHE A 21 0.97 3.92 15.80
C PHE A 21 -0.53 4.13 16.05
N THR A 22 -1.38 3.37 15.36
CA THR A 22 -2.84 3.45 15.56
C THR A 22 -3.21 3.13 17.02
N GLY A 23 -2.64 2.06 17.57
CA GLY A 23 -2.91 1.65 18.96
C GLY A 23 -2.43 2.68 20.00
N ILE A 24 -1.24 3.26 19.82
CA ILE A 24 -0.72 4.31 20.71
C ILE A 24 -1.62 5.54 20.67
N LYS A 25 -2.12 5.92 19.49
CA LYS A 25 -2.89 7.16 19.30
C LYS A 25 -4.36 7.02 19.68
N TYR A 26 -4.94 5.83 19.54
CA TYR A 26 -6.38 5.60 19.66
C TYR A 26 -7.01 6.16 20.93
N ALA A 27 -6.38 5.96 22.10
CA ALA A 27 -6.94 6.37 23.39
C ALA A 27 -7.11 7.89 23.52
N ALA A 28 -6.28 8.68 22.85
CA ALA A 28 -6.29 10.14 22.91
C ALA A 28 -7.12 10.78 21.79
N LEU A 29 -7.70 9.99 20.88
CA LEU A 29 -8.51 10.54 19.79
C LEU A 29 -9.85 11.09 20.32
N PRO A 30 -10.32 12.22 19.76
CA PRO A 30 -11.68 12.70 19.98
C PRO A 30 -12.71 11.67 19.52
N GLU A 31 -13.97 11.80 19.95
CA GLU A 31 -15.04 10.86 19.58
C GLU A 31 -15.29 10.80 18.06
N MET A 32 -15.09 11.92 17.35
CA MET A 32 -15.20 12.01 15.89
C MET A 32 -13.82 12.19 15.26
N VAL A 33 -13.55 11.45 14.18
CA VAL A 33 -12.32 11.56 13.39
C VAL A 33 -12.63 11.65 11.90
N PRO A 34 -11.74 12.25 11.10
CA PRO A 34 -11.84 12.20 9.65
C PRO A 34 -11.81 10.77 9.15
N THR A 35 -12.67 10.49 8.18
CA THR A 35 -12.73 9.20 7.47
C THR A 35 -12.69 9.34 5.96
N HIS A 36 -12.97 10.54 5.46
CA HIS A 36 -12.93 10.84 4.04
C HIS A 36 -12.35 12.23 3.83
N PHE A 37 -11.61 12.38 2.73
CA PHE A 37 -11.02 13.63 2.29
C PHE A 37 -11.37 13.86 0.82
N ASP A 38 -11.66 15.11 0.46
CA ASP A 38 -11.91 15.51 -0.92
C ASP A 38 -10.61 15.55 -1.75
N PHE A 39 -10.73 15.88 -3.04
CA PHE A 39 -9.58 15.98 -3.94
C PHE A 39 -8.62 17.14 -3.61
N GLN A 40 -9.04 18.09 -2.78
CA GLN A 40 -8.22 19.19 -2.29
C GLN A 40 -7.53 18.81 -0.96
N GLY A 41 -7.88 17.67 -0.36
CA GLY A 41 -7.37 17.20 0.91
C GLY A 41 -8.16 17.68 2.12
N ASN A 42 -9.30 18.36 1.93
CA ASN A 42 -10.16 18.78 3.04
C ASN A 42 -10.97 17.61 3.56
N VAL A 43 -11.31 17.63 4.84
CA VAL A 43 -12.24 16.66 5.44
C VAL A 43 -13.63 16.86 4.83
N ASP A 44 -14.15 15.83 4.15
CA ASP A 44 -15.53 15.80 3.62
C ASP A 44 -16.38 14.67 4.24
N GLY A 45 -15.80 13.87 5.13
CA GLY A 45 -16.52 12.87 5.91
C GLY A 45 -15.84 12.51 7.24
N GLU A 46 -16.65 12.35 8.29
CA GLU A 46 -16.21 12.02 9.64
C GLU A 46 -17.02 10.85 10.22
N SER A 47 -16.44 10.12 11.16
CA SER A 47 -17.11 9.01 11.87
C SER A 47 -16.57 8.86 13.29
N GLY A 48 -17.16 7.94 14.05
CA GLY A 48 -16.66 7.58 15.37
C GLY A 48 -15.22 7.10 15.32
N LYS A 49 -14.38 7.44 16.31
CA LYS A 49 -12.94 7.12 16.33
C LYS A 49 -12.58 5.65 16.10
N ILE A 50 -13.50 4.73 16.40
CA ILE A 50 -13.34 3.30 16.11
C ILE A 50 -13.07 3.04 14.61
N ALA A 51 -13.57 3.90 13.71
CA ALA A 51 -13.37 3.80 12.27
C ALA A 51 -11.88 3.82 11.86
N ILE A 52 -11.00 4.44 12.66
CA ILE A 52 -9.56 4.49 12.35
C ILE A 52 -8.93 3.09 12.25
N TRP A 53 -9.49 2.09 12.94
CA TRP A 53 -9.04 0.70 12.90
C TRP A 53 -9.33 0.00 11.56
N ALA A 54 -10.19 0.56 10.72
CA ALA A 54 -10.41 0.02 9.38
C ALA A 54 -9.12 0.05 8.54
N LEU A 55 -8.32 1.13 8.65
CA LEU A 55 -7.09 1.32 7.88
C LEU A 55 -6.02 0.23 8.16
N PRO A 56 -5.61 -0.06 9.41
CA PRO A 56 -4.69 -1.17 9.69
C PRO A 56 -5.25 -2.54 9.29
N CYS A 57 -6.56 -2.77 9.41
CA CYS A 57 -7.20 -4.01 8.97
C CYS A 57 -7.11 -4.20 7.44
N ILE A 58 -7.43 -3.17 6.67
CA ILE A 58 -7.33 -3.19 5.21
C ILE A 58 -5.86 -3.34 4.78
N ALA A 59 -4.93 -2.62 5.43
CA ALA A 59 -3.50 -2.76 5.17
C ALA A 59 -3.01 -4.20 5.41
N THR A 60 -3.50 -4.84 6.49
CA THR A 60 -3.20 -6.24 6.80
C THR A 60 -3.74 -7.18 5.73
N PHE A 61 -5.01 -7.01 5.34
CA PHE A 61 -5.63 -7.80 4.29
C PHE A 61 -4.85 -7.70 2.97
N ILE A 62 -4.49 -6.49 2.55
CA ILE A 62 -3.70 -6.25 1.33
C ILE A 62 -2.31 -6.88 1.44
N SER A 63 -1.63 -6.73 2.58
CA SER A 63 -0.32 -7.34 2.83
C SER A 63 -0.38 -8.87 2.69
N VAL A 64 -1.37 -9.51 3.33
CA VAL A 64 -1.59 -10.96 3.23
C VAL A 64 -1.90 -11.38 1.80
N LEU A 65 -2.74 -10.62 1.08
CA LEU A 65 -3.05 -10.88 -0.31
C LEU A 65 -1.79 -10.82 -1.19
N PHE A 66 -0.93 -9.82 -1.01
CA PHE A 66 0.27 -9.64 -1.81
C PHE A 66 1.32 -10.73 -1.54
N VAL A 67 1.50 -11.11 -0.28
CA VAL A 67 2.36 -12.24 0.11
C VAL A 67 1.80 -13.57 -0.40
N GLY A 68 0.48 -13.76 -0.38
CA GLY A 68 -0.17 -14.97 -0.90
C GLY A 68 -0.02 -15.10 -2.42
N LEU A 69 -0.27 -14.01 -3.15
CA LEU A 69 -0.16 -13.97 -4.61
C LEU A 69 1.28 -14.13 -5.10
N SER A 70 2.27 -13.55 -4.40
CA SER A 70 3.68 -13.73 -4.77
C SER A 70 4.17 -15.17 -4.62
N ARG A 71 3.57 -15.93 -3.68
CA ARG A 71 3.86 -17.35 -3.45
C ARG A 71 3.07 -18.30 -4.36
N ASN A 72 2.04 -17.82 -5.03
CA ASN A 72 1.23 -18.62 -5.97
C ASN A 72 1.26 -18.05 -7.40
N PRO A 73 2.33 -18.30 -8.17
CA PRO A 73 2.44 -17.86 -9.55
C PRO A 73 1.31 -18.31 -10.49
N ASN A 74 0.60 -19.38 -10.15
CA ASN A 74 -0.49 -19.92 -10.97
C ASN A 74 -1.85 -19.32 -10.62
N SER A 75 -1.92 -18.40 -9.66
CA SER A 75 -3.17 -17.76 -9.24
C SER A 75 -3.88 -17.06 -10.41
N THR A 76 -5.19 -17.26 -10.50
CA THR A 76 -6.05 -16.57 -11.48
C THR A 76 -6.24 -15.09 -11.16
N LEU A 77 -5.95 -14.68 -9.91
CA LEU A 77 -6.04 -13.28 -9.47
C LEU A 77 -4.84 -12.42 -9.92
N LEU A 78 -3.78 -13.04 -10.45
CA LEU A 78 -2.64 -12.31 -11.00
C LEU A 78 -3.00 -11.72 -12.37
N ASN A 79 -3.02 -10.39 -12.47
CA ASN A 79 -3.27 -9.68 -13.73
C ASN A 79 -1.97 -9.35 -14.50
N VAL A 80 -1.11 -10.36 -14.67
CA VAL A 80 0.13 -10.27 -15.44
C VAL A 80 0.27 -11.50 -16.34
N PRO A 81 0.96 -11.41 -17.50
CA PRO A 81 1.17 -12.55 -18.40
C PRO A 81 1.89 -13.71 -17.70
N LYS A 82 1.61 -14.96 -18.10
CA LYS A 82 2.27 -16.14 -17.51
C LYS A 82 3.79 -16.11 -17.61
N SER A 83 4.35 -15.48 -18.66
CA SER A 83 5.81 -15.28 -18.80
C SER A 83 6.41 -14.47 -17.65
N PHE A 84 5.66 -13.51 -17.11
CA PHE A 84 6.06 -12.64 -16.00
C PHE A 84 5.93 -13.29 -14.61
N ARG A 85 5.35 -14.50 -14.53
CA ARG A 85 5.06 -15.19 -13.27
C ARG A 85 6.17 -16.12 -12.84
N ASN A 86 7.42 -15.84 -13.18
CA ASN A 86 8.51 -16.52 -12.50
C ASN A 86 8.59 -16.01 -11.05
N LYS A 87 8.98 -16.88 -10.11
CA LYS A 87 8.89 -16.61 -8.68
C LYS A 87 9.66 -15.34 -8.26
N GLU A 88 10.86 -15.14 -8.81
CA GLU A 88 11.72 -14.03 -8.41
C GLU A 88 11.20 -12.68 -8.90
N THR A 89 10.83 -12.57 -10.18
CA THR A 89 10.22 -11.36 -10.75
C THR A 89 8.90 -11.05 -10.06
N LEU A 90 8.05 -12.06 -9.82
CA LEU A 90 6.75 -11.86 -9.20
C LEU A 90 6.89 -11.39 -7.74
N GLU A 91 7.76 -12.02 -6.93
CA GLU A 91 8.02 -11.57 -5.57
C GLU A 91 8.56 -10.14 -5.54
N LEU A 92 9.53 -9.81 -6.40
CA LEU A 92 10.08 -8.46 -6.48
C LEU A 92 8.98 -7.45 -6.84
N TYR A 93 8.16 -7.75 -7.84
CA TYR A 93 7.09 -6.85 -8.30
C TYR A 93 6.02 -6.64 -7.22
N MET A 94 5.51 -7.72 -6.63
CA MET A 94 4.47 -7.65 -5.60
C MET A 94 4.96 -6.89 -4.36
N PHE A 95 6.19 -7.15 -3.88
CA PHE A 95 6.71 -6.42 -2.72
C PHE A 95 7.12 -4.98 -3.04
N SER A 96 7.49 -4.68 -4.29
CA SER A 96 7.67 -3.31 -4.76
C SER A 96 6.36 -2.55 -4.80
N LEU A 97 5.25 -3.19 -5.19
CA LEU A 97 3.92 -2.58 -5.17
C LEU A 97 3.39 -2.40 -3.74
N GLN A 98 3.65 -3.37 -2.86
CA GLN A 98 3.21 -3.31 -1.47
C GLN A 98 3.82 -2.10 -0.73
N PHE A 99 5.06 -1.74 -1.05
CA PHE A 99 5.78 -0.67 -0.37
C PHE A 99 5.09 0.70 -0.40
N PRO A 100 4.79 1.31 -1.56
CA PRO A 100 4.04 2.56 -1.60
C PRO A 100 2.62 2.43 -1.04
N VAL A 101 1.99 1.25 -1.13
CA VAL A 101 0.67 1.03 -0.51
C VAL A 101 0.75 1.06 1.02
N MET A 102 1.77 0.45 1.63
CA MET A 102 1.98 0.53 3.07
C MET A 102 2.33 1.95 3.52
N LEU A 103 3.13 2.69 2.73
CA LEU A 103 3.39 4.10 2.99
C LEU A 103 2.10 4.92 2.93
N LEU A 104 1.22 4.67 1.96
CA LEU A 104 -0.06 5.35 1.83
C LEU A 104 -0.96 5.13 3.06
N PHE A 105 -1.08 3.89 3.55
CA PHE A 105 -1.85 3.61 4.77
C PHE A 105 -1.25 4.28 6.00
N LEU A 106 0.08 4.23 6.15
CA LEU A 106 0.75 4.88 7.27
C LEU A 106 0.54 6.40 7.24
N ASP A 107 0.71 7.02 6.07
CA ASP A 107 0.52 8.45 5.85
C ASP A 107 -0.90 8.89 6.16
N ILE A 108 -1.91 8.23 5.57
CA ILE A 108 -3.33 8.56 5.82
C ILE A 108 -3.68 8.43 7.30
N ILE A 109 -3.17 7.41 8.01
CA ILE A 109 -3.40 7.29 9.46
C ILE A 109 -2.75 8.44 10.22
N ILE A 110 -1.48 8.77 9.93
CA ILE A 110 -0.77 9.87 10.58
C ILE A 110 -1.51 11.20 10.37
N GLU A 111 -1.88 11.49 9.13
CA GLU A 111 -2.55 12.73 8.75
C GLU A 111 -3.97 12.80 9.35
N SER A 112 -4.74 11.70 9.33
CA SER A 112 -6.05 11.63 9.98
C SER A 112 -5.97 11.88 11.48
N VAL A 113 -4.95 11.33 12.16
CA VAL A 113 -4.69 11.61 13.58
C VAL A 113 -4.32 13.08 13.79
N ARG A 114 -3.46 13.68 12.96
CA ARG A 114 -3.09 15.10 13.09
C ARG A 114 -4.26 16.03 12.88
N VAL A 115 -5.13 15.73 11.92
CA VAL A 115 -6.36 16.48 11.69
C VAL A 115 -7.32 16.33 12.88
N ALA A 116 -7.51 15.12 13.39
CA ALA A 116 -8.32 14.88 14.59
C ALA A 116 -7.75 15.56 15.85
N GLU A 117 -6.42 15.66 15.97
CA GLU A 117 -5.72 16.39 17.05
C GLU A 117 -5.75 17.92 16.85
N GLY A 118 -6.35 18.43 15.76
CA GLY A 118 -6.42 19.86 15.44
C GLY A 118 -5.06 20.48 15.05
N LYS A 119 -4.07 19.65 14.67
CA LYS A 119 -2.72 20.11 14.29
C LYS A 119 -2.63 20.57 12.85
N GLN A 120 -3.57 20.17 12.01
CA GLN A 120 -3.70 20.58 10.62
C GLN A 120 -5.17 20.45 10.21
N THR A 121 -5.58 21.13 9.14
CA THR A 121 -6.97 21.14 8.66
C THR A 121 -7.22 20.24 7.45
N GLU A 122 -6.16 19.88 6.74
CA GLU A 122 -6.19 19.16 5.47
C GLU A 122 -5.06 18.14 5.39
N LEU A 123 -5.11 17.25 4.40
CA LEU A 123 -4.00 16.36 4.07
C LEU A 123 -2.81 17.15 3.51
N SER A 124 -1.60 16.75 3.90
CA SER A 124 -0.40 17.29 3.27
C SER A 124 -0.20 16.76 1.84
N ASN A 125 0.61 17.48 1.06
CA ASN A 125 0.98 17.08 -0.30
C ASN A 125 1.81 15.78 -0.38
N VAL A 126 2.20 15.17 0.75
CA VAL A 126 2.95 13.91 0.81
C VAL A 126 2.22 12.80 0.06
N ILE A 127 0.89 12.77 0.13
CA ILE A 127 0.06 11.78 -0.58
C ILE A 127 0.35 11.76 -2.09
N PHE A 128 0.57 12.91 -2.72
CA PHE A 128 0.85 12.98 -4.16
C PHE A 128 2.20 12.36 -4.53
N PHE A 129 3.22 12.49 -3.67
CA PHE A 129 4.51 11.84 -3.89
C PHE A 129 4.41 10.32 -3.72
N ILE A 130 3.63 9.85 -2.74
CA ILE A 130 3.38 8.42 -2.53
C ILE A 130 2.59 7.83 -3.71
N LEU A 131 1.55 8.54 -4.19
CA LEU A 131 0.80 8.15 -5.38
C LEU A 131 1.68 8.13 -6.63
N GLY A 132 2.54 9.15 -6.81
CA GLY A 132 3.52 9.18 -7.90
C GLY A 132 4.47 7.98 -7.87
N LEU A 133 4.95 7.59 -6.68
CA LEU A 133 5.76 6.39 -6.50
C LEU A 133 4.96 5.11 -6.84
N LEU A 134 3.72 5.00 -6.36
CA LEU A 134 2.84 3.87 -6.68
C LEU A 134 2.65 3.71 -8.19
N PHE A 135 2.29 4.79 -8.88
CA PHE A 135 2.12 4.77 -10.33
C PHE A 135 3.42 4.46 -11.08
N THR A 136 4.56 4.92 -10.56
CA THR A 136 5.87 4.58 -11.13
C THR A 136 6.14 3.09 -11.04
N VAL A 137 5.90 2.46 -9.88
CA VAL A 137 6.08 1.00 -9.71
C VAL A 137 5.11 0.22 -10.61
N ILE A 138 3.85 0.64 -10.69
CA ILE A 138 2.86 0.04 -11.60
C ILE A 138 3.33 0.15 -13.05
N GLY A 139 3.73 1.34 -13.50
CA GLY A 139 4.18 1.61 -14.86
C GLY A 139 5.40 0.78 -15.25
N VAL A 140 6.41 0.71 -14.37
CA VAL A 140 7.61 -0.13 -14.59
C VAL A 140 7.23 -1.61 -14.69
N GLY A 141 6.34 -2.09 -13.81
CA GLY A 141 5.85 -3.46 -13.84
C GLY A 141 5.08 -3.79 -15.13
N LEU A 142 4.20 -2.89 -15.57
CA LEU A 142 3.46 -3.03 -16.81
C LEU A 142 4.39 -3.13 -18.01
N VAL A 143 5.34 -2.21 -18.17
CA VAL A 143 6.30 -2.21 -19.28
C VAL A 143 7.09 -3.51 -19.31
N LYS A 144 7.65 -3.94 -18.16
CA LYS A 144 8.40 -5.21 -18.09
C LYS A 144 7.53 -6.43 -18.41
N SER A 145 6.29 -6.46 -17.91
CA SER A 145 5.37 -7.55 -18.17
C SER A 145 5.02 -7.70 -19.65
N ILE A 146 4.88 -6.57 -20.36
CA ILE A 146 4.63 -6.53 -21.80
C ILE A 146 5.87 -7.01 -22.57
N GLN A 147 7.06 -6.52 -22.22
CA GLN A 147 8.32 -6.92 -22.84
C GLN A 147 8.56 -8.44 -22.73
N GLU A 148 8.36 -9.03 -21.55
CA GLU A 148 8.50 -10.47 -21.35
C GLU A 148 7.44 -11.29 -22.13
N GLY A 149 6.26 -10.73 -22.37
CA GLY A 149 5.26 -11.33 -23.25
C GLY A 149 5.71 -11.41 -24.71
N PHE A 150 6.32 -10.34 -25.23
CA PHE A 150 6.82 -10.30 -26.60
C PHE A 150 8.04 -11.20 -26.82
N THR A 151 9.02 -11.18 -25.91
CA THR A 151 10.24 -12.02 -26.01
C THR A 151 9.91 -13.51 -25.99
N LYS A 152 8.89 -13.93 -25.24
CA LYS A 152 8.47 -15.34 -25.26
C LYS A 152 7.88 -15.73 -26.62
N LYS A 153 7.02 -14.88 -27.19
CA LYS A 153 6.40 -15.12 -28.50
C LYS A 153 7.42 -15.17 -29.65
N SER A 154 8.56 -14.46 -29.56
CA SER A 154 9.60 -14.51 -30.60
C SER A 154 10.47 -15.76 -30.54
N ASN A 155 10.48 -16.47 -29.40
CA ASN A 155 11.33 -17.64 -29.17
C ASN A 155 10.57 -18.98 -29.29
N ASP A 156 9.25 -18.93 -29.46
CA ASP A 156 8.34 -20.06 -29.76
C ASP A 156 8.06 -20.12 -31.27
#